data_AF-A0A373D741-F1
#
_entry.id   AF-A0A373D741-F1
#
_cell.length_a   1.000
_cell.length_b   1.000
_cell.length_c   1.000
_cell.angle_alpha   90.00
_cell.angle_beta   90.00
_cell.angle_gamma   90.00
#
_symmetry.space_group_name_H-M   'P 1'
#
loop_
_entity.id
_entity.type
_entity.pdbx_description
1 polymer ?
#
loop_
_entity_poly.entity_id
_entity_poly.type
_entity_poly.pdbx_seq_one_letter_code
_entity_poly.pdbx_strand_id
1 'polypeptide(L)'
;MSILYNGVQTTITSSSNTFSIDGLDIRATNTFNTGSATAEGGVSFTASADTEKVTETVKKFIEAYNAMIDEVRTQATTRPDSNYKPLTEDQKNEMNENSIKNWENKAKEGILYNSSALKDLDNATQGIFSSMMMNGVSYDDLEKIGISFSDDYTAGGKIVFDEEKFKTAMDSDPEKVSDLFTGTHGIVNTIDSTLSTYATRYASKNGNSYGVLIEEAGSEKLSLTLTNNSIYKELKDMQETITNLQSQLSTEQDRYISQFTQMERLINQMNSQSSYLSQLGG
;
A
#
# COMPACT_ATOMS: atom_id res chain seq x y z
N MET A 1 -9.03 -51.71 -2.52
CA MET A 1 -10.36 -51.43 -1.92
C MET A 1 -11.34 -51.09 -3.03
N SER A 2 -12.61 -51.46 -2.88
CA SER A 2 -13.67 -51.07 -3.80
C SER A 2 -14.42 -49.88 -3.22
N ILE A 3 -14.46 -48.76 -3.95
CA ILE A 3 -15.22 -47.58 -3.57
C ILE A 3 -16.37 -47.36 -4.55
N LEU A 4 -17.44 -46.71 -4.10
CA LEU A 4 -18.43 -46.12 -5.00
C LEU A 4 -18.08 -44.63 -5.13
N TYR A 5 -17.74 -44.20 -6.33
CA TYR A 5 -17.39 -42.82 -6.62
C TYR A 5 -18.31 -42.28 -7.71
N ASN A 6 -19.07 -41.21 -7.43
CA ASN A 6 -20.08 -40.65 -8.33
C ASN A 6 -21.03 -41.70 -8.93
N GLY A 7 -21.41 -42.72 -8.15
CA GLY A 7 -22.28 -43.83 -8.57
C GLY A 7 -21.59 -44.93 -9.40
N VAL A 8 -20.30 -44.78 -9.70
CA VAL A 8 -19.49 -45.78 -10.41
C VAL A 8 -18.65 -46.57 -9.40
N GLN A 9 -18.66 -47.90 -9.52
CA GLN A 9 -17.79 -48.74 -8.70
C GLN A 9 -16.36 -48.70 -9.25
N THR A 10 -15.42 -48.25 -8.42
CA THR A 10 -14.00 -48.14 -8.78
C THR A 10 -13.16 -48.96 -7.81
N THR A 11 -12.26 -49.78 -8.35
CA THR A 11 -11.27 -50.53 -7.55
C THR A 11 -9.98 -49.74 -7.50
N ILE A 12 -9.54 -49.40 -6.28
CA ILE A 12 -8.28 -48.70 -6.05
C ILE A 12 -7.31 -49.66 -5.38
N THR A 13 -6.15 -49.82 -6.02
CA THR A 13 -5.04 -50.62 -5.51
C THR A 13 -3.91 -49.65 -5.19
N SER A 14 -3.52 -49.59 -3.92
CA SER A 14 -2.42 -48.77 -3.43
C SER A 14 -1.46 -49.64 -2.61
N SER A 15 -0.17 -49.34 -2.66
CA SER A 15 0.84 -49.93 -1.78
C SER A 15 0.90 -49.24 -0.41
N SER A 16 0.17 -48.13 -0.23
CA SER A 16 0.10 -47.32 0.98
C SER A 16 -1.33 -47.24 1.50
N ASN A 17 -1.47 -47.13 2.83
CA ASN A 17 -2.76 -46.88 3.48
C ASN A 17 -3.23 -45.41 3.34
N THR A 18 -2.39 -44.53 2.79
CA THR A 18 -2.76 -43.17 2.38
C THR A 18 -2.74 -43.09 0.86
N PHE A 19 -3.80 -42.54 0.27
CA PHE A 19 -3.94 -42.34 -1.17
C PHE A 19 -4.83 -41.13 -1.45
N SER A 20 -4.67 -40.51 -2.62
CA SER A 20 -5.41 -39.32 -3.01
C SER A 20 -6.39 -39.63 -4.16
N ILE A 21 -7.60 -39.08 -4.10
CA ILE A 21 -8.62 -39.19 -5.15
C ILE A 21 -9.28 -37.82 -5.29
N ASP A 22 -9.26 -37.24 -6.50
CA ASP A 22 -9.91 -35.96 -6.82
C ASP A 22 -9.68 -34.86 -5.78
N GLY A 23 -8.43 -34.74 -5.34
CA GLY A 23 -7.99 -33.74 -4.37
C GLY A 23 -8.26 -34.07 -2.90
N LEU A 24 -8.90 -35.21 -2.61
CA LEU A 24 -9.08 -35.72 -1.24
C LEU A 24 -7.94 -36.67 -0.87
N ASP A 25 -7.21 -36.35 0.20
CA ASP A 25 -6.26 -37.26 0.83
C ASP A 25 -6.98 -38.19 1.80
N ILE A 26 -7.04 -39.47 1.46
CA ILE A 26 -7.76 -40.49 2.23
C ILE A 26 -6.74 -41.41 2.92
N ARG A 27 -6.88 -41.56 4.24
CA ARG A 27 -6.10 -42.52 5.03
C ARG A 27 -6.99 -43.64 5.58
N ALA A 28 -6.82 -44.84 5.06
CA ALA A 28 -7.47 -46.04 5.59
C ALA A 28 -6.81 -46.44 6.92
N THR A 29 -7.57 -46.38 8.02
CA THR A 29 -7.07 -46.72 9.36
C THR A 29 -7.54 -48.09 9.86
N ASN A 30 -8.54 -48.68 9.21
CA ASN A 30 -9.14 -49.96 9.56
C ASN A 30 -9.50 -50.77 8.31
N THR A 31 -9.80 -52.06 8.50
CA THR A 31 -10.33 -52.94 7.44
C THR A 31 -11.85 -52.85 7.39
N PHE A 32 -12.40 -52.59 6.19
CA PHE A 32 -13.85 -52.51 5.96
C PHE A 32 -14.29 -53.68 5.06
N ASN A 33 -15.07 -54.62 5.62
CA ASN A 33 -15.55 -55.83 4.94
C ASN A 33 -17.08 -55.80 4.78
N THR A 34 -17.61 -54.79 4.09
CA THR A 34 -19.06 -54.54 4.00
C THR A 34 -19.75 -55.31 2.87
N GLY A 35 -19.00 -56.00 2.00
CA GLY A 35 -19.53 -56.76 0.85
C GLY A 35 -20.09 -55.91 -0.30
N SER A 36 -20.50 -54.67 -0.03
CA SER A 36 -20.88 -53.62 -0.98
C SER A 36 -20.49 -52.25 -0.45
N ALA A 37 -20.23 -51.29 -1.34
CA ALA A 37 -19.98 -49.90 -0.97
C ALA A 37 -21.22 -49.17 -0.42
N THR A 38 -22.42 -49.77 -0.56
CA THR A 38 -23.70 -49.25 -0.03
C THR A 38 -24.23 -50.02 1.19
N ALA A 39 -23.49 -51.01 1.68
CA ALA A 39 -23.92 -51.82 2.80
C ALA A 39 -23.77 -51.08 4.14
N GLU A 40 -24.60 -51.48 5.12
CA GLU A 40 -24.53 -51.00 6.50
C GLU A 40 -23.10 -51.22 7.05
N GLY A 41 -22.43 -50.14 7.48
CA GLY A 41 -21.01 -50.14 7.87
C GLY A 41 -20.02 -49.58 6.83
N GLY A 42 -20.50 -49.14 5.65
CA GLY A 42 -19.71 -48.36 4.69
C GLY A 42 -19.39 -46.95 5.19
N VAL A 43 -18.28 -46.36 4.70
CA VAL A 43 -17.88 -44.98 5.01
C VAL A 43 -18.24 -44.09 3.82
N SER A 44 -19.06 -43.07 4.06
CA SER A 44 -19.38 -42.04 3.07
C SER A 44 -18.55 -40.78 3.34
N PHE A 45 -17.99 -40.22 2.28
CA PHE A 45 -17.30 -38.93 2.30
C PHE A 45 -18.11 -37.93 1.48
N THR A 46 -18.34 -36.75 2.04
CA THR A 46 -18.92 -35.62 1.33
C THR A 46 -17.94 -34.45 1.41
N ALA A 47 -17.52 -33.94 0.27
CA ALA A 47 -16.79 -32.69 0.18
C ALA A 47 -17.78 -31.57 -0.16
N SER A 48 -17.68 -30.45 0.54
CA SER A 48 -18.41 -29.23 0.24
C SER A 48 -17.44 -28.05 0.33
N ALA A 49 -17.70 -27.00 -0.43
CA ALA A 49 -16.93 -25.77 -0.31
C ALA A 49 -17.11 -25.20 1.11
N ASP A 50 -16.01 -24.73 1.70
CA ASP A 50 -16.07 -23.99 2.97
C ASP A 50 -16.53 -22.55 2.69
N THR A 51 -17.83 -22.39 2.43
CA THR A 51 -18.46 -21.13 2.06
C THR A 51 -18.16 -20.03 3.07
N GLU A 52 -18.16 -20.34 4.37
CA GLU A 52 -17.89 -19.37 5.43
C GLU A 52 -16.45 -18.84 5.35
N LYS A 53 -15.46 -19.74 5.23
CA LYS A 53 -14.06 -19.33 5.15
C LYS A 53 -13.73 -18.56 3.87
N VAL A 54 -14.33 -18.95 2.74
CA VAL A 54 -14.16 -18.22 1.47
C VAL A 54 -14.79 -16.84 1.58
N THR A 55 -16.00 -16.74 2.12
CA THR A 55 -16.70 -15.47 2.34
C THR A 55 -15.89 -14.52 3.20
N GLU A 56 -15.37 -15.00 4.34
CA GLU A 56 -14.53 -14.20 5.23
C GLU A 56 -13.22 -13.75 4.56
N THR A 57 -12.64 -14.58 3.69
CA THR A 57 -11.42 -14.22 2.93
C THR A 57 -11.72 -13.12 1.91
N VAL A 58 -12.83 -13.25 1.18
CA VAL A 58 -13.29 -12.26 0.19
C VAL A 58 -13.65 -10.95 0.86
N LYS A 59 -14.34 -10.99 2.00
CA LYS A 59 -14.67 -9.83 2.81
C LYS A 59 -13.42 -9.04 3.20
N LYS A 60 -12.42 -9.73 3.78
CA LYS A 60 -11.14 -9.11 4.15
C LYS A 60 -10.40 -8.50 2.97
N PHE A 61 -10.44 -9.17 1.80
CA PHE A 61 -9.85 -8.64 0.58
C PHE A 61 -10.54 -7.33 0.16
N ILE A 62 -11.87 -7.29 0.15
CA ILE A 62 -12.67 -6.11 -0.21
C ILE A 62 -12.45 -4.97 0.79
N GLU A 63 -12.41 -5.27 2.09
CA GLU A 63 -12.09 -4.30 3.15
C GLU A 63 -10.71 -3.68 2.96
N ALA A 64 -9.69 -4.51 2.68
CA ALA A 64 -8.33 -4.05 2.43
C ALA A 64 -8.23 -3.18 1.16
N TYR A 65 -8.91 -3.59 0.08
CA TYR A 65 -9.01 -2.80 -1.15
C TYR A 65 -9.69 -1.45 -0.88
N ASN A 66 -10.85 -1.44 -0.24
CA ASN A 66 -11.60 -0.22 0.05
C ASN A 66 -10.82 0.74 0.97
N ALA A 67 -10.11 0.21 1.97
CA ALA A 67 -9.26 1.00 2.85
C ALA A 67 -8.08 1.63 2.09
N MET A 68 -7.48 0.91 1.13
CA MET A 68 -6.45 1.45 0.26
C MET A 68 -7.00 2.58 -0.63
N ILE A 69 -8.19 2.41 -1.22
CA ILE A 69 -8.85 3.47 -2.00
C ILE A 69 -9.08 4.72 -1.16
N ASP A 70 -9.57 4.55 0.08
CA ASP A 70 -9.76 5.65 1.01
C ASP A 70 -8.47 6.40 1.32
N GLU A 71 -7.39 5.66 1.60
CA GLU A 71 -6.10 6.26 1.91
C GLU A 71 -5.54 7.02 0.70
N VAL A 72 -5.49 6.39 -0.48
CA VAL A 72 -4.98 7.02 -1.71
C VAL A 72 -5.74 8.31 -2.01
N ARG A 73 -7.07 8.25 -1.92
CA ARG A 73 -7.92 9.41 -2.19
C ARG A 73 -7.74 10.51 -1.14
N THR A 74 -7.69 10.14 0.14
CA THR A 74 -7.45 11.08 1.23
C THR A 74 -6.13 11.81 1.02
N GLN A 75 -5.06 11.09 0.71
CA GLN A 75 -3.74 11.67 0.46
C GLN A 75 -3.73 12.54 -0.81
N ALA A 76 -4.40 12.13 -1.89
CA ALA A 76 -4.42 12.86 -3.15
C ALA A 76 -5.26 14.15 -3.10
N THR A 77 -6.29 14.20 -2.24
CA THR A 77 -7.31 15.28 -2.24
C THR A 77 -7.28 16.20 -1.04
N THR A 78 -6.71 15.77 0.10
CA THR A 78 -6.62 16.59 1.31
C THR A 78 -5.70 17.78 1.06
N ARG A 79 -6.22 19.00 1.20
CA ARG A 79 -5.43 20.22 0.99
C ARG A 79 -4.50 20.48 2.17
N PRO A 80 -3.24 20.87 1.94
CA PRO A 80 -2.35 21.26 3.02
C PRO A 80 -2.81 22.57 3.65
N ASP A 81 -2.65 22.68 4.97
CA ASP A 81 -2.89 23.94 5.68
C ASP A 81 -1.59 24.75 5.73
N SER A 82 -1.55 25.83 4.94
CA SER A 82 -0.37 26.70 4.83
C SER A 82 0.03 27.39 6.14
N ASN A 83 -0.84 27.40 7.15
CA ASN A 83 -0.53 27.95 8.48
C ASN A 83 0.39 27.03 9.29
N TYR A 84 0.48 25.74 8.94
CA TYR A 84 1.27 24.75 9.66
C TYR A 84 2.50 24.37 8.84
N LYS A 85 3.60 25.11 9.06
CA LYS A 85 4.91 24.79 8.48
C LYS A 85 5.69 23.83 9.38
N PRO A 86 6.70 23.10 8.86
CA PRO A 86 7.63 22.34 9.68
C PRO A 86 8.24 23.22 10.78
N LEU A 87 8.22 22.73 12.02
CA LEU A 87 8.78 23.45 13.17
C LEU A 87 10.30 23.42 13.13
N THR A 88 10.93 24.55 13.47
CA THR A 88 12.37 24.61 13.77
C THR A 88 12.64 24.04 15.16
N GLU A 89 13.88 23.66 15.45
CA GLU A 89 14.19 23.13 16.79
C GLU A 89 13.98 24.15 17.90
N ASP A 90 14.22 25.44 17.64
CA ASP A 90 13.92 26.50 18.60
C ASP A 90 12.41 26.56 18.91
N GLN A 91 11.56 26.48 17.88
CA GLN A 91 10.11 26.45 18.07
C GLN A 91 9.66 25.20 18.85
N LYS A 92 10.28 24.03 18.57
CA LYS A 92 9.98 22.81 19.32
C LYS A 92 10.39 22.94 20.78
N ASN A 93 11.53 23.56 21.08
CA ASN A 93 12.01 23.78 22.46
C ASN A 93 11.07 24.70 23.27
N GLU A 94 10.29 25.55 22.58
CA GLU A 94 9.29 26.44 23.20
C GLU A 94 7.91 25.79 23.36
N MET A 95 7.70 24.57 22.84
CA MET A 95 6.41 23.87 22.83
C MET A 95 6.43 22.60 23.68
N ASN A 96 5.26 22.20 24.20
CA ASN A 96 5.11 20.88 24.83
C ASN A 96 4.88 19.78 23.78
N GLU A 97 5.19 18.53 24.15
CA GLU A 97 5.11 17.36 23.26
C GLU A 97 3.77 17.19 22.55
N ASN A 98 2.64 17.39 23.26
CA ASN A 98 1.30 17.28 22.65
C ASN A 98 1.08 18.36 21.59
N SER A 99 1.56 19.57 21.83
CA SER A 99 1.45 20.69 20.88
C SER A 99 2.33 20.45 19.66
N ILE A 100 3.56 19.95 19.85
CA ILE A 100 4.46 19.55 18.77
C ILE A 100 3.79 18.46 17.92
N LYS A 101 3.29 17.39 18.53
CA LYS A 101 2.63 16.28 17.82
C LYS A 101 1.43 16.76 17.00
N ASN A 102 0.56 17.58 17.59
CA ASN A 102 -0.61 18.11 16.89
C ASN A 102 -0.20 19.02 15.73
N TRP A 103 0.81 19.86 15.93
CA TRP A 103 1.34 20.75 14.89
C TRP A 103 1.98 19.95 13.75
N GLU A 104 2.82 18.96 14.06
CA GLU A 104 3.45 18.12 13.04
C GLU A 104 2.43 17.28 12.27
N ASN A 105 1.38 16.79 12.93
CA ASN A 105 0.27 16.12 12.24
C ASN A 105 -0.41 17.06 11.24
N LYS A 106 -0.67 18.32 11.63
CA LYS A 106 -1.22 19.34 10.74
C LYS A 106 -0.28 19.76 9.63
N ALA A 107 1.03 19.85 9.90
CA ALA A 107 2.03 20.18 8.90
C ALA A 107 2.23 19.06 7.87
N LYS A 108 1.96 17.80 8.23
CA LYS A 108 2.01 16.63 7.32
C LYS A 108 0.71 16.41 6.56
N GLU A 109 -0.39 16.96 7.04
CA GLU A 109 -1.70 16.85 6.38
C GLU A 109 -1.63 17.44 4.96
N GLY A 110 -2.07 16.66 3.96
CA GLY A 110 -2.07 17.10 2.57
C GLY A 110 -0.68 17.25 1.94
N ILE A 111 0.38 16.68 2.52
CA ILE A 111 1.72 16.73 1.91
C ILE A 111 1.78 16.05 0.54
N LEU A 112 0.91 15.05 0.31
CA LEU A 112 0.76 14.33 -0.95
C LEU A 112 -0.35 14.91 -1.84
N TYR A 113 -0.93 16.05 -1.44
CA TYR A 113 -1.93 16.76 -2.24
C TYR A 113 -1.35 17.04 -3.63
N ASN A 114 -2.16 16.80 -4.66
CA ASN A 114 -1.74 16.96 -6.05
C ASN A 114 -0.58 16.07 -6.52
N SER A 115 -0.15 15.05 -5.77
CA SER A 115 0.76 14.04 -6.30
C SER A 115 0.18 13.43 -7.58
N SER A 116 0.94 13.49 -8.68
CA SER A 116 0.51 12.92 -9.96
C SER A 116 0.37 11.41 -9.84
N ALA A 117 1.32 10.73 -9.20
CA ALA A 117 1.29 9.29 -9.03
C ALA A 117 0.05 8.80 -8.27
N LEU A 118 -0.36 9.50 -7.19
CA LEU A 118 -1.56 9.13 -6.44
C LEU A 118 -2.85 9.46 -7.18
N LYS A 119 -2.89 10.58 -7.93
CA LYS A 119 -4.04 10.89 -8.78
C LYS A 119 -4.21 9.89 -9.90
N ASP A 120 -3.12 9.47 -10.52
CA ASP A 120 -3.13 8.47 -11.57
C ASP A 120 -3.59 7.12 -11.01
N LEU A 121 -3.14 6.75 -9.80
CA LEU A 121 -3.63 5.57 -9.09
C LEU A 121 -5.14 5.65 -8.76
N ASP A 122 -5.62 6.76 -8.18
CA ASP A 122 -7.04 6.98 -7.89
C ASP A 122 -7.91 6.91 -9.15
N ASN A 123 -7.43 7.44 -10.27
CA ASN A 123 -8.12 7.33 -11.56
C ASN A 123 -8.11 5.90 -12.09
N ALA A 124 -6.97 5.20 -11.99
CA ALA A 124 -6.84 3.82 -12.45
C ALA A 124 -7.77 2.87 -11.66
N THR A 125 -7.91 3.06 -10.35
CA THR A 125 -8.80 2.25 -9.52
C THR A 125 -10.27 2.49 -9.85
N GLN A 126 -10.66 3.74 -10.14
CA GLN A 126 -12.00 4.04 -10.66
C GLN A 126 -12.28 3.36 -12.01
N GLY A 127 -11.24 3.16 -12.83
CA GLY A 127 -11.33 2.49 -14.12
C GLY A 127 -11.50 0.97 -14.06
N ILE A 128 -11.29 0.32 -12.90
CA ILE A 128 -11.28 -1.15 -12.77
C ILE A 128 -12.61 -1.74 -13.23
N PHE A 129 -13.74 -1.21 -12.74
CA PHE A 129 -15.05 -1.73 -13.12
C PHE A 129 -15.31 -1.63 -14.63
N SER A 130 -14.98 -0.48 -15.22
CA SER A 130 -15.11 -0.28 -16.67
C SER A 130 -14.20 -1.25 -17.45
N SER A 131 -12.97 -1.50 -16.96
CA SER A 131 -12.04 -2.46 -17.54
C SER A 131 -12.60 -3.89 -17.52
N MET A 132 -13.21 -4.31 -16.41
CA MET A 132 -13.84 -5.63 -16.31
C MET A 132 -14.97 -5.80 -17.33
N MET A 133 -15.84 -4.79 -17.45
CA MET A 133 -16.95 -4.80 -18.40
C MET A 133 -16.45 -4.85 -19.85
N MET A 134 -15.41 -4.09 -20.19
CA MET A 134 -14.79 -4.13 -21.53
C MET A 134 -14.17 -5.49 -21.86
N ASN A 135 -13.73 -6.24 -20.85
CA ASN A 135 -13.18 -7.58 -20.98
C ASN A 135 -14.25 -8.69 -20.87
N GLY A 136 -15.53 -8.33 -20.96
CA GLY A 136 -16.63 -9.29 -21.07
C GLY A 136 -17.19 -9.80 -19.74
N VAL A 137 -16.77 -9.25 -18.60
CA VAL A 137 -17.44 -9.53 -17.32
C VAL A 137 -18.80 -8.84 -17.32
N SER A 138 -19.87 -9.57 -16.97
CA SER A 138 -21.22 -9.04 -16.89
C SER A 138 -21.50 -8.40 -15.52
N TYR A 139 -22.11 -7.22 -15.51
CA TYR A 139 -22.57 -6.57 -14.28
C TYR A 139 -23.59 -7.43 -13.53
N ASP A 140 -24.57 -7.98 -14.25
CA ASP A 140 -25.61 -8.83 -13.66
C ASP A 140 -25.01 -10.09 -13.01
N ASP A 141 -23.89 -10.59 -13.54
CA ASP A 141 -23.21 -11.74 -12.95
C ASP A 141 -22.46 -11.38 -11.68
N LEU A 142 -21.85 -10.18 -11.62
CA LEU A 142 -21.26 -9.65 -10.39
C LEU A 142 -22.33 -9.42 -9.31
N GLU A 143 -23.47 -8.81 -9.66
CA GLU A 143 -24.54 -8.53 -8.71
C GLU A 143 -25.15 -9.82 -8.13
N LYS A 144 -25.31 -10.86 -8.96
CA LYS A 144 -25.78 -12.18 -8.54
C LYS A 144 -24.87 -12.84 -7.52
N ILE A 145 -23.56 -12.62 -7.61
CA ILE A 145 -22.60 -13.11 -6.61
C ILE A 145 -22.45 -12.16 -5.42
N GLY A 146 -23.27 -11.12 -5.30
CA GLY A 146 -23.20 -10.17 -4.19
C GLY A 146 -22.06 -9.15 -4.31
N ILE A 147 -21.54 -8.91 -5.51
CA ILE A 147 -20.51 -7.91 -5.77
C ILE A 147 -21.09 -6.77 -6.61
N SER A 148 -20.91 -5.55 -6.14
CA SER A 148 -21.16 -4.35 -6.93
C SER A 148 -20.07 -3.32 -6.66
N PHE A 149 -20.13 -2.19 -7.36
CA PHE A 149 -19.23 -1.06 -7.14
C PHE A 149 -20.06 0.12 -6.66
N SER A 150 -19.45 1.01 -5.89
CA SER A 150 -20.14 2.20 -5.39
C SER A 150 -20.60 3.10 -6.55
N ASP A 151 -21.88 3.46 -6.55
CA ASP A 151 -22.46 4.43 -7.50
C ASP A 151 -21.97 5.87 -7.26
N ASP A 152 -21.36 6.11 -6.10
CA ASP A 152 -20.74 7.38 -5.79
C ASP A 152 -19.44 7.52 -6.61
N TYR A 153 -19.48 8.37 -7.62
CA TYR A 153 -18.31 8.72 -8.44
C TYR A 153 -17.19 9.36 -7.60
N THR A 154 -17.50 9.80 -6.38
CA THR A 154 -16.52 10.28 -5.41
C THR A 154 -15.97 9.20 -4.49
N ALA A 155 -16.45 7.96 -4.57
CA ALA A 155 -16.00 6.83 -3.76
C ALA A 155 -14.82 6.05 -4.37
N GLY A 156 -14.18 6.54 -5.45
CA GLY A 156 -12.88 6.05 -5.91
C GLY A 156 -12.85 4.62 -6.46
N GLY A 157 -14.01 4.06 -6.83
CA GLY A 157 -14.10 2.69 -7.34
C GLY A 157 -14.17 1.61 -6.25
N LYS A 158 -14.66 1.94 -5.05
CA LYS A 158 -14.90 0.98 -3.97
C LYS A 158 -15.85 -0.15 -4.37
N ILE A 159 -15.59 -1.33 -3.83
CA ILE A 159 -16.44 -2.51 -3.98
C ILE A 159 -17.46 -2.55 -2.84
N VAL A 160 -18.71 -2.85 -3.17
CA VAL A 160 -19.79 -3.12 -2.22
C VAL A 160 -20.03 -4.63 -2.19
N PHE A 161 -20.05 -5.19 -0.98
CA PHE A 161 -20.14 -6.63 -0.75
C PHE A 161 -21.44 -6.99 -0.02
N ASP A 162 -22.27 -7.82 -0.65
CA ASP A 162 -23.45 -8.45 -0.05
C ASP A 162 -23.08 -9.88 0.34
N GLU A 163 -22.80 -10.06 1.64
CA GLU A 163 -22.32 -11.33 2.20
C GLU A 163 -23.33 -12.47 2.03
N GLU A 164 -24.63 -12.18 2.16
CA GLU A 164 -25.69 -13.19 2.06
C GLU A 164 -25.90 -13.65 0.61
N LYS A 165 -25.88 -12.71 -0.34
CA LYS A 165 -25.90 -13.07 -1.78
C LYS A 165 -24.66 -13.86 -2.16
N PHE A 166 -23.49 -13.48 -1.67
CA PHE A 166 -22.26 -14.20 -1.94
C PHE A 166 -22.30 -15.64 -1.39
N LYS A 167 -22.73 -15.83 -0.14
CA LYS A 167 -22.92 -17.16 0.48
C LYS A 167 -23.89 -18.01 -0.36
N THR A 168 -25.02 -17.43 -0.75
CA THR A 168 -26.00 -18.09 -1.62
C THR A 168 -25.41 -18.50 -2.98
N ALA A 169 -24.60 -17.63 -3.59
CA ALA A 169 -23.94 -17.91 -4.86
C ALA A 169 -22.88 -19.02 -4.72
N MET A 170 -22.09 -19.03 -3.63
CA MET A 170 -21.12 -20.09 -3.34
C MET A 170 -21.78 -21.46 -3.16
N ASP A 171 -22.97 -21.51 -2.56
CA ASP A 171 -23.69 -22.77 -2.36
C ASP A 171 -24.38 -23.27 -3.65
N SER A 172 -24.74 -22.36 -4.57
CA SER A 172 -25.49 -22.69 -5.79
C SER A 172 -24.61 -22.87 -7.03
N ASP A 173 -23.59 -22.04 -7.22
CA ASP A 173 -22.69 -22.06 -8.37
C ASP A 173 -21.28 -21.55 -7.98
N PRO A 174 -20.51 -22.35 -7.21
CA PRO A 174 -19.17 -21.98 -6.76
C PRO A 174 -18.16 -21.82 -7.90
N GLU A 175 -18.37 -22.51 -9.04
CA GLU A 175 -17.52 -22.38 -10.22
C GLU A 175 -17.65 -20.96 -10.81
N LYS A 176 -18.88 -20.46 -10.95
CA LYS A 176 -19.11 -19.09 -11.44
C LYS A 176 -18.54 -18.03 -10.50
N VAL A 177 -18.64 -18.23 -9.17
CA VAL A 177 -18.00 -17.33 -8.20
C VAL A 177 -16.47 -17.36 -8.39
N SER A 178 -15.87 -18.54 -8.52
CA SER A 178 -14.44 -18.72 -8.74
C SER A 178 -13.98 -18.01 -10.02
N ASP A 179 -14.70 -18.16 -11.12
CA ASP A 179 -14.37 -17.53 -12.40
C ASP A 179 -14.43 -16.00 -12.34
N LEU A 180 -15.46 -15.44 -11.71
CA LEU A 180 -15.64 -13.98 -11.57
C LEU A 180 -14.60 -13.35 -10.63
N PHE A 181 -14.11 -14.09 -9.63
CA PHE A 181 -13.08 -13.58 -8.72
C PHE A 181 -11.66 -13.81 -9.23
N THR A 182 -11.36 -15.03 -9.65
CA THR A 182 -9.99 -15.53 -9.87
C THR A 182 -9.68 -15.86 -11.34
N GLY A 183 -10.70 -15.88 -12.21
CA GLY A 183 -10.53 -16.06 -13.64
C GLY A 183 -9.71 -14.93 -14.26
N THR A 184 -9.27 -15.11 -15.52
CA THR A 184 -8.32 -14.20 -16.20
C THR A 184 -8.73 -12.72 -16.14
N HIS A 185 -10.02 -12.42 -16.29
CA HIS A 185 -10.58 -11.07 -16.20
C HIS A 185 -11.37 -10.83 -14.90
N GLY A 186 -11.22 -11.72 -13.92
CA GLY A 186 -11.88 -11.62 -12.62
C GLY A 186 -11.39 -10.43 -11.81
N ILE A 187 -12.10 -10.17 -10.70
CA ILE A 187 -11.87 -9.03 -9.82
C ILE A 187 -10.40 -8.97 -9.35
N VAL A 188 -9.87 -10.09 -8.87
CA VAL A 188 -8.51 -10.15 -8.28
C VAL A 188 -7.45 -9.85 -9.32
N ASN A 189 -7.54 -10.44 -10.51
CA ASN A 189 -6.55 -10.24 -11.56
C ASN A 189 -6.62 -8.84 -12.16
N THR A 190 -7.82 -8.27 -12.29
CA THR A 190 -7.99 -6.89 -12.76
C THR A 190 -7.42 -5.89 -11.75
N ILE A 191 -7.63 -6.12 -10.45
CA ILE A 191 -6.99 -5.32 -9.39
C ILE A 191 -5.46 -5.52 -9.41
N ASP A 192 -4.95 -6.76 -9.42
CA ASP A 192 -3.49 -7.04 -9.41
C ASP A 192 -2.78 -6.37 -10.59
N SER A 193 -3.35 -6.48 -11.80
CA SER A 193 -2.79 -5.87 -13.00
C SER A 193 -2.81 -4.35 -12.94
N THR A 194 -3.91 -3.74 -12.46
CA THR A 194 -4.02 -2.29 -12.31
C THR A 194 -3.02 -1.76 -11.29
N LEU A 195 -2.92 -2.40 -10.12
CA LEU A 195 -2.03 -1.98 -9.05
C LEU A 195 -0.55 -2.26 -9.36
N SER A 196 -0.24 -3.30 -10.14
CA SER A 196 1.13 -3.65 -10.49
C SER A 196 1.89 -2.54 -11.22
N THR A 197 1.18 -1.66 -11.94
CA THR A 197 1.77 -0.47 -12.57
C THR A 197 2.32 0.52 -11.54
N TYR A 198 1.71 0.57 -10.35
CA TYR A 198 2.04 1.53 -9.30
C TYR A 198 2.91 0.94 -8.19
N ALA A 199 2.67 -0.32 -7.83
CA ALA A 199 3.46 -1.04 -6.85
C ALA A 199 3.35 -2.55 -7.08
N THR A 200 4.50 -3.22 -7.22
CA THR A 200 4.60 -4.67 -7.26
C THR A 200 5.87 -5.15 -6.58
N ARG A 201 5.85 -6.38 -6.07
CA ARG A 201 7.06 -7.06 -5.57
C ARG A 201 7.85 -7.73 -6.70
N TYR A 202 7.24 -7.87 -7.87
CA TYR A 202 7.80 -8.63 -8.98
C TYR A 202 7.98 -7.70 -10.17
N ALA A 203 9.16 -7.09 -10.29
CA ALA A 203 9.44 -6.14 -11.36
C ALA A 203 9.22 -6.75 -12.76
N SER A 204 9.43 -8.06 -12.92
CA SER A 204 9.16 -8.77 -14.18
C SER A 204 7.70 -8.71 -14.64
N LYS A 205 6.74 -8.52 -13.72
CA LYS A 205 5.31 -8.32 -14.05
C LYS A 205 5.02 -6.93 -14.61
N ASN A 206 5.91 -5.96 -14.40
CA ASN A 206 5.72 -4.57 -14.77
C ASN A 206 6.94 -4.03 -15.54
N GLY A 207 7.36 -4.74 -16.59
CA GLY A 207 8.39 -4.27 -17.51
C GLY A 207 9.76 -4.02 -16.88
N ASN A 208 10.12 -4.77 -15.82
CA ASN A 208 11.30 -4.58 -14.97
C ASN A 208 11.27 -3.32 -14.08
N SER A 209 10.10 -2.75 -13.80
CA SER A 209 9.90 -1.73 -12.77
C SER A 209 9.11 -2.28 -11.59
N TYR A 210 9.40 -1.80 -10.38
CA TYR A 210 8.57 -2.12 -9.20
C TYR A 210 7.29 -1.27 -9.12
N GLY A 211 7.08 -0.36 -10.07
CA GLY A 211 5.91 0.52 -10.14
C GLY A 211 6.18 1.93 -9.66
N VAL A 212 5.38 2.88 -10.14
CA VAL A 212 5.59 4.33 -9.99
C VAL A 212 5.85 4.75 -8.54
N LEU A 213 5.04 4.28 -7.59
CA LEU A 213 5.17 4.67 -6.18
C LEU A 213 6.46 4.14 -5.55
N ILE A 214 6.92 2.97 -5.99
CA ILE A 214 8.16 2.37 -5.49
C ILE A 214 9.38 3.08 -6.09
N GLU A 215 9.33 3.47 -7.36
CA GLU A 215 10.41 4.28 -7.95
C GLU A 215 10.49 5.68 -7.34
N GLU A 216 9.35 6.22 -6.87
CA GLU A 216 9.28 7.54 -6.24
C GLU A 216 9.75 7.52 -4.78
N ALA A 217 9.22 6.61 -3.95
CA ALA A 217 9.44 6.61 -2.50
C ALA A 217 10.19 5.39 -1.95
N GLY A 218 10.40 4.35 -2.76
CA GLY A 218 10.92 3.06 -2.31
C GLY A 218 9.91 2.25 -1.50
N SER A 219 10.36 1.09 -0.99
CA SER A 219 9.56 0.25 -0.09
C SER A 219 10.43 -0.53 0.88
N GLU A 220 10.00 -0.59 2.14
CA GLU A 220 10.62 -1.43 3.18
C GLU A 220 10.61 -2.92 2.84
N LYS A 221 9.68 -3.35 1.95
CA LYS A 221 9.60 -4.74 1.48
C LYS A 221 10.62 -5.05 0.39
N LEU A 222 11.29 -4.03 -0.16
CA LEU A 222 12.23 -4.10 -1.28
C LEU A 222 13.48 -3.30 -0.94
N SER A 223 14.39 -3.88 -0.14
CA SER A 223 15.52 -3.16 0.45
C SER A 223 16.39 -2.36 -0.53
N LEU A 224 16.54 -2.84 -1.77
CA LEU A 224 17.31 -2.16 -2.82
C LEU A 224 16.70 -0.83 -3.27
N THR A 225 15.40 -0.63 -3.07
CA THR A 225 14.67 0.57 -3.49
C THR A 225 14.76 1.70 -2.46
N LEU A 226 15.14 1.42 -1.21
CA LEU A 226 15.15 2.39 -0.10
C LEU A 226 16.11 3.57 -0.32
N THR A 227 17.24 3.31 -0.99
CA THR A 227 18.25 4.33 -1.33
C THR A 227 18.38 4.56 -2.82
N ASN A 228 17.48 3.97 -3.62
CA ASN A 228 17.43 4.11 -5.06
C ASN A 228 16.01 4.43 -5.52
N ASN A 229 15.52 5.58 -5.07
CA ASN A 229 14.25 6.17 -5.47
C ASN A 229 14.41 7.69 -5.62
N SER A 230 13.42 8.36 -6.19
CA SER A 230 13.45 9.80 -6.47
C SER A 230 13.58 10.63 -5.20
N ILE A 231 12.74 10.37 -4.18
CA ILE A 231 12.74 11.12 -2.93
C ILE A 231 14.10 11.03 -2.22
N TYR A 232 14.73 9.85 -2.20
CA TYR A 232 16.06 9.67 -1.60
C TYR A 232 17.14 10.49 -2.31
N LYS A 233 17.11 10.54 -3.65
CA LYS A 233 18.05 11.34 -4.44
C LYS A 233 17.86 12.83 -4.16
N GLU A 234 16.61 13.30 -4.13
CA GLU A 234 16.29 14.68 -3.78
C GLU A 234 16.73 15.04 -2.35
N LEU A 235 16.52 14.14 -1.38
CA LEU A 235 17.01 14.33 -0.01
C LEU A 235 18.53 14.46 0.05
N LYS A 236 19.25 13.67 -0.74
CA LYS A 236 20.70 13.76 -0.84
C LYS A 236 21.15 15.10 -1.43
N ASP A 237 20.53 15.53 -2.53
CA ASP A 237 20.86 16.80 -3.20
C ASP A 237 20.56 18.01 -2.29
N MET A 238 19.45 17.96 -1.55
CA MET A 238 19.13 18.95 -0.53
C MET A 238 20.17 18.97 0.59
N GLN A 239 20.65 17.81 1.05
CA GLN A 239 21.67 17.73 2.09
C GLN A 239 23.02 18.31 1.62
N GLU A 240 23.41 18.05 0.37
CA GLU A 240 24.59 18.67 -0.25
C GLU A 240 24.44 20.20 -0.34
N THR A 241 23.25 20.68 -0.73
CA THR A 241 22.93 22.11 -0.78
C THR A 241 23.02 22.76 0.61
N ILE A 242 22.45 22.14 1.63
CA ILE A 242 22.51 22.61 3.02
C ILE A 242 23.96 22.71 3.48
N THR A 243 24.79 21.71 3.16
CA THR A 243 26.21 21.69 3.54
C THR A 243 26.98 22.85 2.91
N ASN A 244 26.72 23.12 1.62
CA ASN A 244 27.34 24.24 0.91
C ASN A 244 26.92 25.60 1.49
N LEU A 245 25.62 25.77 1.79
CA LEU A 245 25.10 27.00 2.40
C LEU A 245 25.67 27.22 3.81
N GLN A 246 25.82 26.17 4.61
CA GLN A 246 26.45 26.26 5.93
C GLN A 246 27.92 26.69 5.83
N SER A 247 28.67 26.17 4.84
CA SER A 247 30.06 26.58 4.59
C SER A 247 30.16 28.06 4.17
N GLN A 248 29.25 28.51 3.30
CA GLN A 248 29.17 29.93 2.89
C GLN A 248 28.81 30.83 4.07
N LEU A 249 27.82 30.45 4.88
CA LEU A 249 27.41 31.20 6.07
C LEU A 249 28.58 31.38 7.05
N SER A 250 29.34 30.31 7.30
CA SER A 250 30.53 30.37 8.16
C SER A 250 31.59 31.34 7.62
N THR A 251 31.85 31.29 6.31
CA THR A 251 32.80 32.21 5.64
C THR A 251 32.37 33.68 5.74
N GLU A 252 31.08 33.94 5.57
CA GLU A 252 30.51 35.29 5.70
C GLU A 252 30.56 35.79 7.14
N GLN A 253 30.27 34.92 8.12
CA GLN A 253 30.42 35.24 9.54
C GLN A 253 31.86 35.62 9.88
N ASP A 254 32.85 34.82 9.46
CA ASP A 254 34.27 35.12 9.67
C ASP A 254 34.67 36.46 9.04
N ARG A 255 34.17 36.76 7.84
CA ARG A 255 34.41 38.05 7.17
C ARG A 255 33.86 39.21 7.99
N TYR A 256 32.60 39.13 8.44
CA TYR A 256 31.98 40.19 9.22
C TYR A 256 32.64 40.37 10.59
N ILE A 257 33.02 39.27 11.26
CA ILE A 257 33.78 39.32 12.52
C ILE A 257 35.13 40.02 12.30
N SER A 258 35.84 39.70 11.22
CA SER A 258 37.11 40.35 10.86
C SER A 258 36.95 41.84 10.57
N GLN A 259 35.92 42.23 9.80
CA GLN A 259 35.62 43.63 9.53
C GLN A 259 35.26 44.39 10.80
N PHE A 260 34.43 43.80 11.67
CA PHE A 260 34.07 44.39 12.95
C PHE A 260 35.29 44.58 13.86
N THR A 261 36.14 43.56 13.98
CA THR A 261 37.40 43.64 14.75
C THR A 261 38.33 44.72 14.21
N GLN A 262 38.43 44.88 12.88
CA GLN A 262 39.22 45.95 12.26
C GLN A 262 38.64 47.34 12.55
N MET A 263 37.32 47.49 12.47
CA MET A 263 36.64 48.74 12.84
C MET A 263 36.89 49.09 14.32
N GLU A 264 36.77 48.13 15.24
CA GLU A 264 37.07 48.35 16.66
C GLU A 264 38.52 48.81 16.89
N ARG A 265 39.49 48.19 16.18
CA ARG A 265 40.89 48.61 16.25
C ARG A 265 41.10 50.03 15.74
N LEU A 266 40.48 50.40 14.62
CA LEU A 266 40.55 51.75 14.06
C LEU A 266 39.90 52.78 14.98
N ILE A 267 38.72 52.48 15.56
CA ILE A 267 38.05 53.35 16.54
C ILE A 267 38.95 53.57 17.76
N ASN A 268 39.58 52.51 18.28
CA ASN A 268 40.50 52.62 19.41
C ASN A 268 41.75 53.46 19.08
N GLN A 269 42.29 53.36 17.86
CA GLN A 269 43.38 54.21 17.38
C GLN A 269 42.96 55.67 17.22
N MET A 270 41.77 55.94 16.67
CA MET A 270 41.24 57.30 16.56
C MET A 270 41.00 57.92 17.93
N ASN A 271 40.49 57.16 18.90
CA ASN A 271 40.27 57.63 20.27
C ASN A 271 41.59 57.97 20.97
N SER A 272 42.64 57.16 20.79
CA SER A 272 43.96 57.44 21.35
C SER A 272 44.61 58.65 20.68
N GLN A 273 44.45 58.83 19.37
CA GLN A 273 44.93 60.01 18.63
C GLN A 273 44.17 61.29 19.03
N SER A 274 42.84 61.22 19.16
CA SER A 274 42.02 62.35 19.63
C SER A 274 42.40 62.77 21.05
N SER A 275 42.67 61.80 21.93
CA SER A 275 43.14 62.07 23.31
C SER A 275 44.51 62.73 23.32
N TYR A 276 45.43 62.29 22.46
CA TYR A 276 46.76 62.89 22.29
C TYR A 276 46.69 64.33 21.75
N LEU A 277 45.85 64.58 20.74
CA LEU A 277 45.64 65.92 20.20
C LEU A 277 44.97 66.86 21.23
N SER A 278 44.03 66.35 22.02
CA SER A 278 43.41 67.10 23.10
C SER A 278 44.39 67.45 24.25
N GLN A 279 45.47 66.69 24.42
CA GLN A 279 46.55 67.01 25.38
C GLN A 279 47.57 68.02 24.84
N LEU A 280 47.73 68.12 23.52
CA LEU A 280 48.63 69.09 22.87
C LEU A 280 47.97 70.45 22.60
N GLY A 281 46.64 70.49 22.49
CA GLY A 281 45.86 71.70 22.24
C GLY A 281 45.28 72.38 23.49
N GLY A 282 45.63 71.89 24.69
CA GLY A 282 45.23 72.45 25.99
C GLY A 282 46.38 73.15 26.69
#